data_AF-A0AAP0J4S3-F1
#
_entry.id   AF-A0AAP0J4S3-F1
#
_cell.length_a   1.000
_cell.length_b   1.000
_cell.length_c   1.000
_cell.angle_alpha   90.00
_cell.angle_beta   90.00
_cell.angle_gamma   90.00
#
_symmetry.space_group_name_H-M   'P 1'
#
loop_
_entity.id
_entity.type
_entity.pdbx_description
1 polymer ?
#
loop_
_entity_poly.entity_id
_entity_poly.type
_entity_poly.pdbx_seq_one_letter_code
_entity_poly.pdbx_strand_id
1 'polypeptide(L)' 'MAADTESLEILLHLPLLAEDKNVPYVIVPSKQAIGRACGVTRPVIACSWQ' A
#
# COMPACT_ATOMS: atom_id res chain seq x y z
N MET A 1 0.35 -1.62 1.83
CA MET A 1 1.16 -0.53 1.26
C MET A 1 2.41 -1.16 0.64
N ALA A 2 2.78 -0.79 -0.57
CA ALA A 2 4.01 -1.28 -1.19
C ALA A 2 5.21 -0.44 -0.71
N ALA A 3 6.35 -1.07 -0.42
CA ALA A 3 7.57 -0.35 -0.05
C ALA A 3 8.37 0.16 -1.26
N ASP A 4 8.11 -0.35 -2.47
CA ASP A 4 8.80 0.01 -3.72
C ASP A 4 8.10 1.12 -4.52
N THR A 5 7.35 1.97 -3.82
CA THR A 5 6.81 3.22 -4.37
C THR A 5 7.92 4.25 -4.54
N GLU A 6 8.03 4.79 -5.74
CA GLU A 6 8.94 5.88 -6.08
C GLU A 6 8.52 7.22 -5.45
N SER A 7 7.25 7.35 -5.05
CA SER A 7 6.70 8.57 -4.46
C SER A 7 6.73 8.53 -2.93
N LEU A 8 7.64 9.31 -2.34
CA LEU A 8 7.77 9.49 -0.88
C LEU A 8 6.52 10.10 -0.24
N GLU A 9 5.77 10.93 -0.97
CA GLU A 9 4.58 11.60 -0.46
C GLU A 9 3.59 10.58 0.12
N ILE A 10 3.35 9.47 -0.57
CA ILE A 10 2.42 8.38 -0.20
C ILE A 10 2.86 7.67 1.07
N LEU A 11 4.17 7.53 1.28
CA LEU A 11 4.74 6.95 2.49
C LEU A 11 4.60 7.88 3.70
N LEU A 12 4.49 9.20 3.51
CA LEU A 12 4.39 10.15 4.61
C LEU A 12 2.93 10.41 5.04
N HIS A 13 1.99 10.55 4.11
CA HIS A 13 0.61 10.90 4.45
C HIS A 13 -0.29 9.71 4.78
N LEU A 14 -0.08 8.56 4.13
CA LEU A 14 -0.99 7.42 4.25
C LEU A 14 -0.88 6.70 5.61
N PRO A 15 0.31 6.54 6.23
CA PRO A 15 0.41 5.97 7.57
C PRO A 15 -0.18 6.88 8.64
N LEU A 16 0.02 8.20 8.54
CA LEU A 16 -0.59 9.16 9.46
C LEU A 16 -2.13 9.05 9.44
N LEU A 17 -2.72 8.98 8.25
CA LEU A 17 -4.16 8.82 8.11
C LEU A 17 -4.67 7.45 8.60
N ALA A 18 -3.88 6.39 8.40
CA ALA A 18 -4.22 5.04 8.85
C ALA A 18 -4.11 4.90 10.38
N GLU A 19 -3.14 5.58 10.99
CA GLU A 19 -2.94 5.65 12.45
C GLU A 19 -4.07 6.43 13.13
N ASP A 20 -4.45 7.60 12.57
CA ASP A 20 -5.58 8.41 13.05
C ASP A 20 -6.89 7.61 13.07
N LYS A 21 -7.10 6.76 12.06
CA LYS A 21 -8.30 5.91 11.93
C LYS A 21 -8.17 4.52 12.55
N ASN A 22 -7.05 4.20 13.22
CA ASN A 22 -6.78 2.87 13.79
C ASN A 22 -6.99 1.70 12.80
N VAL A 23 -6.70 1.91 11.52
CA VAL A 23 -6.87 0.87 10.49
C VAL A 23 -5.60 0.02 10.42
N PRO A 24 -5.69 -1.31 10.54
CA PRO A 24 -4.53 -2.18 10.40
C PRO A 24 -3.98 -2.09 8.98
N TYR A 25 -2.72 -1.68 8.85
CA TYR A 25 -2.02 -1.63 7.57
C TYR A 25 -0.79 -2.55 7.59
N VAL A 26 -0.52 -3.17 6.45
CA VAL A 26 0.68 -4.00 6.24
C VAL A 26 1.51 -3.41 5.11
N ILE A 27 2.81 -3.31 5.33
CA ILE A 27 3.77 -2.90 4.31
C ILE A 27 4.37 -4.16 3.69
N VAL A 28 4.22 -4.32 2.38
CA VAL A 28 4.77 -5.43 1.60
C VAL A 28 5.91 -4.88 0.73
N PRO A 29 7.05 -5.57 0.61
CA PRO A 29 8.22 -5.04 -0.11
C PRO A 29 8.02 -4.89 -1.64
N SER A 30 6.96 -5.46 -2.23
CA SER A 30 6.76 -5.45 -3.69
C SER A 30 5.33 -5.11 -4.11
N LYS A 31 5.16 -4.03 -4.88
CA LYS A 31 3.89 -3.63 -5.53
C LYS A 31 3.39 -4.64 -6.55
N GLN A 32 4.28 -5.47 -7.12
CA GLN A 32 3.90 -6.54 -8.05
C GLN A 32 3.26 -7.72 -7.32
N ALA A 33 3.73 -8.03 -6.10
CA ALA A 33 3.12 -9.08 -5.28
C ALA A 33 1.69 -8.70 -4.88
N ILE A 34 1.48 -7.42 -4.52
CA ILE A 34 0.14 -6.88 -4.22
C ILE A 34 -0.75 -6.93 -5.46
N GLY A 35 -0.26 -6.47 -6.62
CA GLY A 35 -1.01 -6.53 -7.87
C GLY A 35 -1.47 -7.96 -8.22
N ARG A 36 -0.57 -8.94 -8.08
CA ARG A 36 -0.91 -10.36 -8.26
C ARG A 36 -1.96 -10.86 -7.27
N ALA A 37 -1.87 -10.47 -6.00
CA ALA A 37 -2.85 -10.84 -4.98
C ALA A 37 -4.25 -10.23 -5.23
N CYS A 38 -4.30 -9.06 -5.87
CA CYS A 38 -5.53 -8.36 -6.24
C CYS A 38 -6.03 -8.73 -7.65
N GLY A 39 -5.33 -9.63 -8.37
CA GLY A 39 -5.70 -10.04 -9.73
C GLY A 39 -5.44 -8.97 -10.81
N VAL A 40 -4.63 -7.96 -10.50
CA VAL A 40 -4.30 -6.86 -11.42
C VAL A 40 -2.89 -7.04 -11.98
N THR A 41 -2.76 -6.94 -13.30
CA THR A 41 -1.47 -7.02 -14.00
C THR A 41 -0.59 -5.77 -13.77
N ARG A 42 -1.19 -4.67 -13.31
CA ARG A 42 -0.51 -3.41 -13.04
C ARG A 42 0.05 -3.38 -11.61
N PRO A 43 1.17 -2.67 -11.37
CA PRO A 43 1.71 -2.48 -10.03
C PRO A 43 0.69 -1.77 -9.13
N VAL A 44 0.45 -2.29 -7.93
CA VAL A 44 -0.48 -1.71 -6.96
C VAL A 44 0.25 -1.27 -5.71
N ILE A 45 0.09 0.00 -5.37
CA ILE A 45 0.82 0.67 -4.29
C ILE A 45 0.06 0.63 -2.96
N ALA A 46 -1.26 0.54 -3.00
CA ALA A 46 -2.14 0.43 -1.85
C ALA A 46 -3.35 -0.43 -2.23
N CYS A 47 -3.67 -1.39 -1.36
CA CYS A 47 -4.91 -2.15 -1.40
C CYS A 47 -5.54 -2.06 -0.01
N SER A 48 -6.81 -1.71 0.03
CA SER A 48 -7.66 -1.93 1.18
C SER A 48 -8.54 -3.13 0.85
N TRP A 49 -8.34 -4.24 1.56
CA TRP A 49 -9.35 -5.29 1.58
C TRP A 49 -10.48 -4.79 2.48
N GLN A 50 -11.69 -4.68 1.92
CA GLN A 50 -12.91 -4.49 2.71
C GLN A 50 -13.22 -5.78 3.47
#